data_AF-A0A6V7QK13-F1
#
_entry.id   AF-A0A6V7QK13-F1
#
_cell.length_a   1.000
_cell.length_b   1.000
_cell.length_c   1.000
_cell.angle_alpha   90.00
_cell.angle_beta   90.00
_cell.angle_gamma   90.00
#
_symmetry.space_group_name_H-M   'P 1'
#
loop_
_entity.id
_entity.type
_entity.pdbx_description
1 polymer ?
#
loop_
_entity_poly.entity_id
_entity_poly.type
_entity_poly.pdbx_seq_one_letter_code
_entity_poly.pdbx_strand_id
1 'polypeptide(L)'
;MVATMAEETRDPARDIPLGLVASMSAITAVYCAMSLALVMLQRYDRLDPDAAYAVAFASVGMGWARYVVAAGALKGMTTGLLVGALGQARYTTQIARAHMIPPFLALVHPRTRTPVHATILVTACSACVAFFSSLDVLASVSSISTLFIFMLLALALLVRRYYVRDATPAPALRKLSLLLALIVGSSVALSAYWNSSYSDRWAGYAVLVPLWLASTLALAVLVPQQRAPKVWGVPLVPWLPSLSIAMNLFLMGSLGYAAYIRFAICTAVMVVYYGLFALHATYDMAHQEDKFAESKDDEGVGDGDPDVLPRN
;
A
#
# COMPACT_ATOMS: atom_id res chain seq x y z
N MET A 1 6.15 5.97 3.17
CA MET A 1 7.22 6.92 3.53
C MET A 1 6.78 7.89 4.61
N VAL A 2 5.67 8.63 4.48
CA VAL A 2 5.22 9.52 5.57
C VAL A 2 5.00 8.73 6.88
N ALA A 3 4.41 7.54 6.80
CA ALA A 3 4.21 6.66 7.96
C ALA A 3 5.52 6.12 8.59
N THR A 4 6.62 6.01 7.83
CA THR A 4 7.91 5.54 8.37
C THR A 4 8.66 6.64 9.12
N MET A 5 8.20 7.89 9.03
CA MET A 5 8.72 9.02 9.80
C MET A 5 7.81 9.35 10.99
N ALA A 6 6.82 8.51 11.28
CA ALA A 6 5.93 8.69 12.43
C ALA A 6 6.69 8.76 13.76
N GLU A 7 7.77 7.98 13.88
CA GLU A 7 8.65 7.96 15.06
C GLU A 7 9.49 9.24 15.20
N GLU A 8 9.66 10.00 14.11
CA GLU A 8 10.44 11.25 14.06
C GLU A 8 9.53 12.49 14.18
N THR A 9 8.20 12.32 14.17
CA THR A 9 7.21 13.41 14.33
C THR A 9 6.80 13.62 15.78
N ARG A 10 6.67 14.88 16.20
CA ARG A 10 6.33 15.26 17.58
C ARG A 10 4.88 14.92 17.95
N ASP A 11 3.92 15.20 17.07
CA ASP A 11 2.51 14.78 17.22
C ASP A 11 2.08 13.92 16.00
N PRO A 12 2.41 12.61 15.99
CA PRO A 12 2.11 11.75 14.86
C PRO A 12 0.61 11.64 14.56
N ALA A 13 -0.26 11.86 15.56
CA ALA A 13 -1.69 11.71 15.41
C ALA A 13 -2.33 12.82 14.56
N ARG A 14 -1.70 13.99 14.47
CA ARG A 14 -2.18 15.16 13.71
C ARG A 14 -1.28 15.52 12.53
N ASP A 15 0.04 15.46 12.72
CA ASP A 15 0.99 15.94 11.72
C ASP A 15 1.07 15.02 10.50
N ILE A 16 1.01 13.71 10.72
CA ILE A 16 1.03 12.71 9.64
C ILE A 16 -0.16 12.87 8.68
N PRO A 17 -1.43 12.88 9.14
CA PRO A 17 -2.57 13.03 8.23
C PRO A 17 -2.59 14.41 7.55
N LEU A 18 -2.25 15.48 8.27
CA LEU A 18 -2.20 16.82 7.68
C LEU A 18 -1.12 16.91 6.59
N GLY A 19 0.08 16.40 6.87
CA GLY A 19 1.18 16.34 5.91
C GLY A 19 0.83 15.51 4.68
N LEU A 20 0.14 14.38 4.85
CA LEU A 20 -0.33 13.54 3.73
C LEU A 20 -1.34 14.30 2.84
N VAL A 21 -2.37 14.93 3.42
CA VAL A 21 -3.39 15.65 2.64
C VAL A 21 -2.80 16.90 1.98
N ALA A 22 -1.98 17.66 2.68
CA ALA A 22 -1.34 18.86 2.14
C ALA A 22 -0.39 18.53 0.97
N SER A 23 0.46 17.51 1.13
CA SER A 23 1.39 17.10 0.06
C SER A 23 0.67 16.53 -1.17
N MET A 24 -0.37 15.71 -0.96
CA MET A 24 -1.17 15.16 -2.06
C MET A 24 -1.96 16.24 -2.81
N SER A 25 -2.61 17.16 -2.10
CA SER A 25 -3.34 18.26 -2.75
C SER A 25 -2.40 19.19 -3.53
N ALA A 26 -1.24 19.53 -2.95
CA ALA A 26 -0.23 20.35 -3.62
C ALA A 26 0.32 19.68 -4.88
N ILE A 27 0.68 18.39 -4.83
CA ILE A 27 1.23 17.70 -6.01
C ILE A 27 0.17 17.52 -7.10
N THR A 28 -1.09 17.25 -6.74
CA THR A 28 -2.19 17.19 -7.70
C THR A 28 -2.37 18.52 -8.42
N ALA A 29 -2.37 19.65 -7.69
CA ALA A 29 -2.48 20.97 -8.31
C ALA A 29 -1.32 21.25 -9.28
N VAL A 30 -0.09 20.91 -8.88
CA VAL A 30 1.10 21.05 -9.74
C VAL A 30 0.98 20.16 -10.99
N TYR A 31 0.55 18.90 -10.85
CA TYR A 31 0.38 17.99 -11.99
C TYR A 31 -0.69 18.47 -12.97
N CYS A 32 -1.82 19.00 -12.49
CA CYS A 32 -2.84 19.60 -13.34
C CYS A 32 -2.32 20.84 -14.08
N ALA A 33 -1.59 21.72 -13.40
CA ALA A 33 -0.97 22.88 -14.02
C ALA A 33 0.06 22.47 -15.07
N MET A 34 0.89 21.46 -14.77
CA MET A 34 1.88 20.91 -15.68
C MET A 34 1.23 20.28 -16.92
N SER A 35 0.17 19.49 -16.78
CA SER A 35 -0.54 18.91 -17.93
C SER A 35 -1.19 19.97 -18.80
N LEU A 36 -1.79 21.01 -18.19
CA LEU A 36 -2.39 22.13 -18.93
C LEU A 36 -1.33 22.90 -19.71
N ALA A 37 -0.20 23.22 -19.07
CA ALA A 37 0.91 23.91 -19.72
C ALA A 37 1.46 23.11 -20.90
N LEU A 38 1.56 21.78 -20.77
CA LEU A 38 2.08 20.91 -21.81
C LEU A 38 1.17 20.87 -23.05
N VAL A 39 -0.14 20.75 -22.86
CA VAL A 39 -1.13 20.75 -23.95
C VAL A 39 -1.24 22.13 -24.62
N MET A 40 -1.02 23.21 -23.87
CA MET A 40 -0.91 24.55 -24.45
C MET A 40 0.36 24.74 -25.28
N LEU A 41 1.45 24.05 -24.93
CA LEU A 41 2.73 24.19 -25.62
C LEU A 41 2.76 23.41 -26.94
N GLN A 42 2.18 22.20 -26.97
CA GLN A 42 2.23 21.31 -28.12
C GLN A 42 0.96 20.45 -28.21
N ARG A 43 0.49 20.23 -29.45
CA ARG A 43 -0.65 19.34 -29.71
C ARG A 43 -0.36 17.93 -29.19
N TYR A 44 -1.38 17.31 -28.57
CA TYR A 44 -1.32 15.97 -27.96
C TYR A 44 -0.78 14.88 -28.91
N ASP A 45 -1.00 15.03 -30.23
CA ASP A 45 -0.54 14.09 -31.25
C ASP A 45 1.00 13.98 -31.37
N ARG A 46 1.74 15.01 -30.95
CA ARG A 46 3.20 15.10 -31.14
C ARG A 46 3.99 14.94 -29.86
N LEU A 47 3.33 14.62 -28.75
CA LEU A 47 3.97 14.50 -27.46
C LEU A 47 4.74 13.19 -27.35
N ASP A 48 6.03 13.31 -27.06
CA ASP A 48 6.91 12.17 -26.82
C ASP A 48 6.63 11.58 -25.42
N PRO A 49 6.30 10.28 -25.29
CA PRO A 49 6.01 9.65 -24.01
C PRO A 49 7.21 9.62 -23.04
N ASP A 50 8.43 9.54 -23.55
CA ASP A 50 9.64 9.36 -22.73
C ASP A 50 10.22 10.70 -22.25
N ALA A 51 10.08 11.75 -23.06
CA ALA A 51 10.70 13.05 -22.80
C ALA A 51 9.77 14.25 -23.08
N ALA A 52 8.51 14.15 -22.66
CA ALA A 52 7.44 15.10 -22.97
C ALA A 52 7.85 16.58 -22.81
N TYR A 53 8.35 17.00 -21.65
CA TYR A 53 8.69 18.42 -21.41
C TYR A 53 9.97 18.88 -22.11
N ALA A 54 11.02 18.05 -22.09
CA ALA A 54 12.30 18.43 -22.67
C ALA A 54 12.21 18.59 -24.20
N VAL A 55 11.46 17.70 -24.86
CA VAL A 55 11.22 17.77 -26.31
C VAL A 55 10.24 18.89 -26.65
N ALA A 56 9.21 19.12 -25.82
CA ALA A 56 8.26 20.20 -26.03
C ALA A 56 8.92 21.59 -25.93
N PHE A 57 9.81 21.84 -24.97
CA PHE A 57 10.55 23.11 -24.94
C PHE A 57 11.52 23.28 -26.10
N ALA A 58 12.06 22.17 -26.63
CA ALA A 58 12.92 22.20 -27.82
C ALA A 58 12.14 22.57 -29.08
N SER A 59 10.91 22.08 -29.25
CA SER A 59 10.06 22.35 -30.43
C SER A 59 9.62 23.81 -30.53
N VAL A 60 9.53 24.52 -29.40
CA VAL A 60 9.22 25.96 -29.32
C VAL A 60 10.47 26.84 -29.48
N GLY A 61 11.67 26.25 -29.61
CA GLY A 61 12.93 27.00 -29.76
C GLY A 61 13.55 27.47 -28.44
N MET A 62 13.01 27.08 -27.28
CA MET A 62 13.57 27.40 -25.96
C MET A 62 14.62 26.36 -25.53
N GLY A 63 15.76 26.35 -26.20
CA GLY A 63 16.85 25.39 -25.94
C GLY A 63 17.41 25.44 -24.52
N TRP A 64 17.43 26.61 -23.86
CA TRP A 64 17.89 26.75 -22.48
C TRP A 64 16.95 26.06 -21.48
N ALA A 65 15.63 26.19 -21.68
CA ALA A 65 14.62 25.62 -20.80
C ALA A 65 14.65 24.10 -20.80
N ARG A 66 14.97 23.47 -21.95
CA ARG A 66 15.21 22.03 -22.07
C ARG A 66 16.23 21.53 -21.03
N TYR A 67 17.39 22.18 -20.95
CA TYR A 67 18.46 21.74 -20.05
C TYR A 67 18.11 21.96 -18.58
N VAL A 68 17.44 23.08 -18.25
CA VAL A 68 16.99 23.36 -16.89
C VAL A 68 15.98 22.31 -16.42
N VAL A 69 14.99 21.98 -17.25
CA VAL A 69 13.98 20.97 -16.93
C VAL A 69 14.61 19.58 -16.84
N ALA A 70 15.51 19.22 -17.76
CA ALA A 70 16.21 17.93 -17.70
C ALA A 70 17.07 17.78 -16.43
N ALA A 71 17.80 18.83 -16.03
CA ALA A 71 18.58 18.83 -14.80
C ALA A 71 17.67 18.72 -13.55
N GLY A 72 16.54 19.44 -13.55
CA GLY A 72 15.54 19.35 -12.50
C GLY A 72 14.93 17.95 -12.38
N ALA A 73 14.58 17.34 -13.52
CA ALA A 73 14.06 15.99 -13.59
C ALA A 73 15.07 14.96 -13.06
N LEU A 74 16.33 15.04 -13.49
CA LEU A 74 17.39 14.14 -13.01
C LEU A 74 17.60 14.26 -11.49
N LYS A 75 17.66 15.49 -10.96
CA LYS A 75 17.77 15.74 -9.51
C LYS A 75 16.55 15.20 -8.74
N GLY A 76 15.35 15.38 -9.29
CA GLY A 76 14.11 14.88 -8.70
C GLY A 76 14.08 13.35 -8.64
N MET A 77 14.38 12.68 -9.76
CA MET A 77 14.42 11.22 -9.85
C MET A 77 15.48 10.63 -8.90
N THR A 78 16.69 11.19 -8.87
CA THR A 78 17.76 10.73 -7.97
C THR A 78 17.38 10.87 -6.50
N THR A 79 16.75 11.98 -6.12
CA THR A 79 16.24 12.18 -4.75
C THR A 79 15.15 11.14 -4.43
N GLY A 80 14.20 10.92 -5.35
CA GLY A 80 13.14 9.92 -5.17
C GLY A 80 13.66 8.49 -5.01
N LEU A 81 14.67 8.11 -5.81
CA LEU A 81 15.35 6.82 -5.69
C LEU A 81 16.02 6.66 -4.33
N LEU A 82 16.69 7.70 -3.83
CA LEU A 82 17.38 7.66 -2.55
C LEU A 82 16.39 7.51 -1.38
N VAL A 83 15.30 8.29 -1.36
CA VAL A 83 14.24 8.15 -0.35
C VAL A 83 13.57 6.77 -0.45
N GLY A 84 13.37 6.26 -1.67
CA GLY A 84 12.92 4.90 -1.97
C GLY A 84 13.78 3.83 -1.32
N ALA A 85 15.07 3.87 -1.59
CA ALA A 85 16.05 2.91 -1.07
C ALA A 85 16.10 2.92 0.46
N LEU A 86 16.08 4.10 1.08
CA LEU A 86 16.07 4.23 2.54
C LEU A 86 14.79 3.63 3.17
N GLY A 87 13.63 3.88 2.56
CA GLY A 87 12.37 3.31 3.02
C GLY A 87 12.37 1.78 2.93
N GLN A 88 12.76 1.23 1.78
CA GLN A 88 12.82 -0.21 1.56
C GLN A 88 13.80 -0.92 2.50
N ALA A 89 14.98 -0.33 2.72
CA ALA A 89 15.96 -0.91 3.65
C ALA A 89 15.41 -1.05 5.08
N ARG A 90 14.68 -0.04 5.58
CA ARG A 90 14.01 -0.11 6.90
C ARG A 90 12.97 -1.24 6.92
N TYR A 91 12.12 -1.35 5.90
CA TYR A 91 11.14 -2.43 5.80
C TYR A 91 11.80 -3.81 5.80
N THR A 92 12.82 -4.03 4.97
CA THR A 92 13.55 -5.31 4.90
C THR A 92 14.21 -5.67 6.23
N THR A 93 14.74 -4.70 6.97
CA THR A 93 15.30 -5.00 8.31
C THR A 93 14.27 -5.40 9.34
N GLN A 94 13.07 -4.83 9.30
CA GLN A 94 12.00 -5.25 10.19
C GLN A 94 11.50 -6.66 9.83
N ILE A 95 11.43 -6.97 8.53
CA ILE A 95 11.10 -8.33 8.04
C ILE A 95 12.20 -9.33 8.47
N ALA A 96 13.47 -8.95 8.38
CA ALA A 96 14.58 -9.79 8.83
C ALA A 96 14.63 -9.97 10.36
N ARG A 97 14.23 -8.94 11.14
CA ARG A 97 14.06 -9.07 12.60
C ARG A 97 12.92 -10.02 12.98
N ALA A 98 11.86 -10.05 12.17
CA ALA A 98 10.81 -11.06 12.27
C ALA A 98 11.23 -12.44 11.73
N HIS A 99 12.52 -12.64 11.42
CA HIS A 99 13.12 -13.89 10.94
C HIS A 99 12.48 -14.48 9.66
N MET A 100 11.65 -13.72 8.93
CA MET A 100 11.07 -14.16 7.66
C MET A 100 12.10 -14.29 6.53
N ILE A 101 13.28 -13.70 6.70
CA ILE A 101 14.42 -13.67 5.78
C ILE A 101 15.69 -13.82 6.64
N PRO A 102 16.80 -14.41 6.13
CA PRO A 102 18.00 -14.63 6.91
C PRO A 102 18.46 -13.46 7.82
N PRO A 103 18.82 -13.76 9.09
CA PRO A 103 19.05 -12.75 10.13
C PRO A 103 20.26 -11.85 9.88
N PHE A 104 21.19 -12.24 8.99
CA PHE A 104 22.30 -11.38 8.59
C PHE A 104 21.84 -10.07 7.94
N LEU A 105 20.63 -10.02 7.37
CA LEU A 105 20.06 -8.79 6.80
C LEU A 105 19.49 -7.84 7.87
N ALA A 106 19.29 -8.32 9.10
CA ALA A 106 18.89 -7.50 10.24
C ALA A 106 20.08 -6.76 10.87
N LEU A 107 21.32 -7.09 10.50
CA LEU A 107 22.54 -6.49 11.04
C LEU A 107 22.64 -5.01 10.63
N VAL A 108 22.79 -4.15 11.64
CA VAL A 108 22.94 -2.71 11.49
C VAL A 108 24.39 -2.33 11.78
N HIS A 109 25.02 -1.55 10.89
CA HIS A 109 26.42 -1.17 11.05
C HIS A 109 26.62 -0.30 12.30
N PRO A 110 27.59 -0.61 13.20
CA PRO A 110 27.70 0.01 14.52
C PRO A 110 28.01 1.51 14.49
N ARG A 111 28.73 2.00 13.47
CA ARG A 111 29.14 3.41 13.36
C ARG A 111 28.12 4.31 12.67
N THR A 112 27.40 3.78 11.69
CA THR A 112 26.47 4.55 10.85
C THR A 112 25.02 4.31 11.24
N ARG A 113 24.74 3.28 12.06
CA ARG A 113 23.40 2.84 12.45
C ARG A 113 22.47 2.59 11.25
N THR A 114 23.04 2.26 10.09
CA THR A 114 22.33 1.98 8.85
C THR A 114 22.42 0.50 8.48
N PRO A 115 21.34 -0.10 7.94
CA PRO A 115 21.32 -1.49 7.52
C PRO A 115 21.91 -1.65 6.11
N VAL A 116 23.25 -1.70 6.04
CA VAL A 116 23.98 -1.71 4.77
C VAL A 116 23.69 -2.97 3.95
N HIS A 117 23.69 -4.15 4.57
CA HIS A 117 23.47 -5.42 3.86
C HIS A 117 22.07 -5.52 3.23
N ALA A 118 21.02 -5.11 3.96
CA ALA A 118 19.67 -5.06 3.42
C ALA A 118 19.54 -4.04 2.27
N THR A 119 20.19 -2.88 2.40
CA THR A 119 20.16 -1.84 1.35
C THR A 119 20.82 -2.32 0.07
N ILE A 120 22.00 -2.94 0.16
CA ILE A 120 22.72 -3.46 -1.01
C ILE A 120 21.90 -4.55 -1.70
N LEU A 121 21.35 -5.50 -0.95
CA LEU A 121 20.56 -6.59 -1.50
C LEU A 121 19.35 -6.06 -2.29
N VAL A 122 18.53 -5.21 -1.65
CA VAL A 122 17.30 -4.69 -2.28
C VAL A 122 17.63 -3.83 -3.50
N THR A 123 18.64 -2.98 -3.41
CA THR A 123 19.04 -2.11 -4.53
C THR A 123 19.62 -2.92 -5.67
N ALA A 124 20.44 -3.93 -5.39
CA ALA A 124 20.99 -4.83 -6.41
C ALA A 124 19.88 -5.64 -7.09
N CYS A 125 18.94 -6.23 -6.33
CA CYS A 125 17.80 -6.93 -6.89
C CYS A 125 16.92 -6.00 -7.75
N SER A 126 16.62 -4.79 -7.26
CA SER A 126 15.87 -3.79 -8.03
C SER A 126 16.60 -3.36 -9.30
N ALA A 127 17.92 -3.21 -9.25
CA ALA A 127 18.74 -2.86 -10.42
C ALA A 127 18.74 -3.99 -11.46
N CYS A 128 18.85 -5.25 -11.03
CA CYS A 128 18.73 -6.40 -11.92
C CYS A 128 17.35 -6.42 -12.60
N VAL A 129 16.27 -6.26 -11.84
CA VAL A 129 14.90 -6.23 -12.41
C VAL A 129 14.74 -5.05 -13.38
N ALA A 130 15.24 -3.87 -13.04
CA ALA A 130 15.19 -2.69 -13.91
C ALA A 130 16.03 -2.86 -15.19
N PHE A 131 17.12 -3.62 -15.14
CA PHE A 131 17.97 -3.89 -16.31
C PHE A 131 17.33 -4.88 -17.29
N PHE A 132 16.63 -5.90 -16.77
CA PHE A 132 16.02 -6.96 -17.58
C PHE A 132 14.56 -6.71 -17.99
N SER A 133 13.94 -5.63 -17.53
CA SER A 133 12.50 -5.42 -17.72
C SER A 133 12.18 -4.02 -18.26
N SER A 134 11.16 -3.92 -19.12
CA SER A 134 10.76 -2.65 -19.72
C SER A 134 9.92 -1.81 -18.76
N LEU A 135 9.99 -0.48 -18.92
CA LEU A 135 9.26 0.48 -18.11
C LEU A 135 7.74 0.25 -18.15
N ASP A 136 7.16 -0.07 -19.31
CA ASP A 136 5.73 -0.35 -19.44
C ASP A 136 5.30 -1.59 -18.64
N VAL A 137 6.14 -2.63 -18.62
CA VAL A 137 5.88 -3.85 -17.85
C VAL A 137 5.91 -3.52 -16.36
N LEU A 138 6.95 -2.83 -15.89
CA LEU A 138 7.07 -2.41 -14.50
C LEU A 138 5.94 -1.47 -14.07
N ALA A 139 5.61 -0.48 -14.90
CA ALA A 139 4.55 0.48 -14.63
C ALA A 139 3.18 -0.21 -14.55
N SER A 140 2.89 -1.16 -15.46
CA SER A 140 1.64 -1.92 -15.45
C SER A 140 1.48 -2.77 -14.18
N VAL A 141 2.54 -3.48 -13.76
CA VAL A 141 2.55 -4.33 -12.55
C VAL A 141 2.53 -3.49 -11.27
N SER A 142 3.25 -2.37 -11.23
CA SER A 142 3.26 -1.43 -10.11
C SER A 142 1.87 -0.80 -9.90
N SER A 143 1.22 -0.40 -11.00
CA SER A 143 -0.10 0.25 -10.96
C SER A 143 -1.18 -0.68 -10.43
N ILE A 144 -1.29 -1.90 -10.97
CA ILE A 144 -2.27 -2.89 -10.49
C ILE A 144 -2.03 -3.26 -9.03
N SER A 145 -0.77 -3.41 -8.61
CA SER A 145 -0.40 -3.70 -7.22
C SER A 145 -0.83 -2.56 -6.28
N THR A 146 -0.57 -1.31 -6.66
CA THR A 146 -0.91 -0.14 -5.85
C THR A 146 -2.42 0.03 -5.72
N LEU A 147 -3.17 -0.12 -6.83
CA LEU A 147 -4.63 -0.07 -6.83
C LEU A 147 -5.24 -1.18 -5.96
N PHE A 148 -4.67 -2.39 -6.03
CA PHE A 148 -5.08 -3.52 -5.21
C PHE A 148 -4.85 -3.25 -3.72
N ILE A 149 -3.67 -2.74 -3.34
CA ILE A 149 -3.38 -2.38 -1.95
C ILE A 149 -4.32 -1.27 -1.46
N PHE A 150 -4.59 -0.25 -2.26
CA PHE A 150 -5.51 0.82 -1.88
C PHE A 150 -6.95 0.33 -1.70
N MET A 151 -7.40 -0.61 -2.55
CA MET A 151 -8.69 -1.29 -2.37
C MET A 151 -8.72 -2.07 -1.05
N LEU A 152 -7.70 -2.87 -0.76
CA LEU A 152 -7.60 -3.62 0.50
C LEU A 152 -7.54 -2.71 1.73
N LEU A 153 -6.81 -1.58 1.65
CA LEU A 153 -6.76 -0.58 2.71
C LEU A 153 -8.14 0.03 2.97
N ALA A 154 -8.88 0.40 1.92
CA ALA A 154 -10.23 0.92 2.06
C ALA A 154 -11.20 -0.12 2.67
N LEU A 155 -11.08 -1.38 2.26
CA LEU A 155 -11.84 -2.49 2.84
C LEU A 155 -11.48 -2.71 4.32
N ALA A 156 -10.19 -2.73 4.64
CA ALA A 156 -9.68 -2.87 6.01
C ALA A 156 -10.13 -1.71 6.91
N LEU A 157 -10.22 -0.49 6.38
CA LEU A 157 -10.76 0.67 7.11
C LEU A 157 -12.24 0.49 7.44
N LEU A 158 -13.06 -0.01 6.51
CA LEU A 158 -14.47 -0.32 6.76
C LEU A 158 -14.61 -1.43 7.79
N VAL A 159 -13.89 -2.55 7.63
CA VAL A 159 -13.88 -3.64 8.60
C VAL A 159 -13.47 -3.11 9.98
N ARG A 160 -12.38 -2.33 10.07
CA ARG A 160 -11.90 -1.78 11.34
C ARG A 160 -12.89 -0.84 12.03
N ARG A 161 -13.75 -0.15 11.27
CA ARG A 161 -14.74 0.81 11.81
C ARG A 161 -15.97 0.10 12.41
N TYR A 162 -16.41 -0.97 11.79
CA TYR A 162 -17.68 -1.63 12.09
C TYR A 162 -17.51 -3.00 12.77
N TYR A 163 -16.31 -3.57 12.77
CA TYR A 163 -15.98 -4.80 13.47
C TYR A 163 -15.12 -4.54 14.71
N VAL A 164 -15.53 -5.12 15.83
CA VAL A 164 -14.78 -5.15 17.08
C VAL A 164 -14.80 -6.60 17.57
N ARG A 165 -13.60 -7.16 17.77
CA ARG A 165 -13.42 -8.49 18.35
C ARG A 165 -14.14 -8.51 19.70
N ASP A 166 -14.98 -9.53 19.92
CA ASP A 166 -15.69 -9.80 21.17
C ASP A 166 -16.95 -8.96 21.50
N ALA A 167 -17.26 -7.90 20.72
CA ALA A 167 -18.46 -7.08 20.93
C ALA A 167 -19.56 -7.25 19.87
N THR A 168 -19.22 -7.69 18.65
CA THR A 168 -20.20 -7.79 17.56
C THR A 168 -20.93 -9.14 17.54
N PRO A 169 -22.27 -9.16 17.59
CA PRO A 169 -23.03 -10.41 17.50
C PRO A 169 -22.92 -11.03 16.09
N ALA A 170 -22.88 -12.36 16.01
CA ALA A 170 -22.78 -13.13 14.76
C ALA A 170 -23.74 -12.70 13.62
N PRO A 171 -25.01 -12.30 13.86
CA PRO A 171 -25.85 -11.75 12.79
C PRO A 171 -25.37 -10.40 12.25
N ALA A 172 -24.77 -9.54 13.07
CA ALA A 172 -24.21 -8.26 12.61
C ALA A 172 -22.95 -8.46 11.77
N LEU A 173 -22.11 -9.44 12.13
CA LEU A 173 -20.95 -9.85 11.32
C LEU A 173 -21.37 -10.34 9.93
N ARG A 174 -22.39 -11.21 9.86
CA ARG A 174 -22.93 -11.73 8.59
C ARG A 174 -23.52 -10.62 7.71
N LYS A 175 -24.22 -9.65 8.31
CA LYS A 175 -24.73 -8.47 7.59
C LYS A 175 -23.58 -7.62 7.07
N LEU A 176 -22.55 -7.37 7.87
CA LEU A 176 -21.37 -6.62 7.48
C LEU A 176 -20.60 -7.30 6.35
N SER A 177 -20.31 -8.60 6.45
CA SER A 177 -19.61 -9.33 5.40
C SER A 177 -20.40 -9.37 4.10
N LEU A 178 -21.72 -9.56 4.17
CA LEU A 178 -22.61 -9.53 3.01
C LEU A 178 -22.64 -8.15 2.35
N LEU A 179 -22.76 -7.07 3.12
CA LEU A 179 -22.78 -5.70 2.58
C LEU A 179 -21.42 -5.31 1.98
N LEU A 180 -20.31 -5.69 2.60
CA LEU A 180 -18.98 -5.48 2.03
C LEU A 180 -18.78 -6.27 0.73
N ALA A 181 -19.20 -7.53 0.70
CA ALA A 181 -19.17 -8.35 -0.51
C ALA A 181 -20.06 -7.76 -1.61
N LEU A 182 -21.22 -7.19 -1.24
CA LEU A 182 -22.12 -6.52 -2.18
C LEU A 182 -21.51 -5.23 -2.75
N ILE A 183 -20.84 -4.42 -1.93
CA ILE A 183 -20.13 -3.20 -2.38
C ILE A 183 -19.00 -3.55 -3.35
N VAL A 184 -18.19 -4.56 -3.01
CA VAL A 184 -17.10 -5.02 -3.88
C VAL A 184 -17.68 -5.64 -5.16
N GLY A 185 -18.69 -6.49 -5.04
CA GLY A 185 -19.35 -7.17 -6.16
C GLY A 185 -20.01 -6.20 -7.14
N SER A 186 -20.72 -5.19 -6.64
CA SER A 186 -21.32 -4.15 -7.50
C SER A 186 -20.24 -3.33 -8.21
N SER A 187 -19.11 -3.08 -7.55
CA SER A 187 -17.97 -2.35 -8.14
C SER A 187 -17.23 -3.17 -9.20
N VAL A 188 -17.05 -4.47 -8.97
CA VAL A 188 -16.48 -5.40 -9.97
C VAL A 188 -17.40 -5.51 -11.17
N ALA A 189 -18.72 -5.66 -10.94
CA ALA A 189 -19.70 -5.68 -12.01
C ALA A 189 -19.65 -4.39 -12.84
N LEU A 190 -19.59 -3.23 -12.19
CA LEU A 190 -19.47 -1.92 -12.86
C LEU A 190 -18.25 -1.89 -13.79
N SER A 191 -17.11 -2.37 -13.29
CA SER A 191 -15.88 -2.44 -14.06
C SER A 191 -15.94 -3.46 -15.20
N ALA A 192 -16.62 -4.59 -15.03
CA ALA A 192 -16.78 -5.60 -16.07
C ALA A 192 -17.71 -5.12 -17.20
N TYR A 193 -18.77 -4.38 -16.85
CA TYR A 193 -19.66 -3.73 -17.81
C TYR A 193 -18.96 -2.63 -18.61
N TRP A 194 -18.00 -1.92 -18.00
CA TRP A 194 -17.17 -0.95 -18.72
C TRP A 194 -16.32 -1.60 -19.81
N ASN A 195 -15.70 -2.75 -19.53
CA ASN A 195 -14.83 -3.45 -20.48
C ASN A 195 -15.61 -4.26 -21.54
N SER A 196 -16.91 -4.50 -21.33
CA SER A 196 -17.72 -5.30 -22.24
C SER A 196 -18.16 -4.46 -23.45
N SER A 197 -17.96 -4.98 -24.67
CA SER A 197 -18.26 -4.30 -25.93
C SER A 197 -19.77 -4.26 -26.29
N TYR A 198 -20.64 -4.17 -25.29
CA TYR A 198 -22.09 -4.06 -25.49
C TYR A 198 -22.47 -2.65 -25.94
N SER A 199 -23.43 -2.57 -26.87
CA SER A 199 -23.93 -1.31 -27.45
C SER A 199 -24.67 -0.44 -26.42
N ASP A 200 -25.27 -1.05 -25.39
CA ASP A 200 -26.10 -0.35 -24.40
C ASP A 200 -25.52 -0.39 -22.98
N ARG A 201 -24.37 0.28 -22.79
CA ARG A 201 -23.64 0.29 -21.50
C ARG A 201 -24.40 1.05 -20.40
N TRP A 202 -25.26 1.99 -20.79
CA TRP A 202 -25.98 2.88 -19.88
C TRP A 202 -26.98 2.15 -18.99
N ALA A 203 -27.63 1.10 -19.51
CA ALA A 203 -28.54 0.27 -18.73
C ALA A 203 -27.85 -0.41 -17.54
N GLY A 204 -26.60 -0.88 -17.72
CA GLY A 204 -25.80 -1.46 -16.64
C GLY A 204 -25.45 -0.45 -15.55
N TYR A 205 -25.04 0.77 -15.93
CA TYR A 205 -24.76 1.86 -14.99
C TYR A 205 -26.00 2.27 -14.18
N ALA A 206 -27.16 2.34 -14.85
CA ALA A 206 -28.42 2.70 -14.22
C ALA A 206 -28.86 1.73 -13.12
N VAL A 207 -28.39 0.48 -13.14
CA VAL A 207 -28.70 -0.53 -12.10
C VAL A 207 -27.57 -0.65 -11.08
N LEU A 208 -26.32 -0.71 -11.54
CA LEU A 208 -25.17 -1.01 -10.67
C LEU A 208 -24.76 0.18 -9.79
N VAL A 209 -24.90 1.42 -10.28
CA VAL A 209 -24.58 2.62 -9.48
C VAL A 209 -25.58 2.79 -8.32
N PRO A 210 -26.91 2.71 -8.54
CA PRO A 210 -27.86 2.71 -7.43
C PRO A 210 -27.70 1.52 -6.50
N LEU A 211 -27.36 0.33 -7.01
CA LEU A 211 -27.08 -0.84 -6.17
C LEU A 211 -25.88 -0.58 -5.24
N TRP A 212 -24.80 0.02 -5.76
CA TRP A 212 -23.64 0.41 -4.96
C TRP A 212 -24.01 1.50 -3.92
N LEU A 213 -24.76 2.52 -4.31
CA LEU A 213 -25.26 3.56 -3.40
C LEU A 213 -26.16 2.97 -2.31
N ALA A 214 -27.08 2.07 -2.67
CA ALA A 214 -27.96 1.40 -1.74
C ALA A 214 -27.19 0.50 -0.76
N SER A 215 -26.16 -0.20 -1.23
CA SER A 215 -25.30 -1.07 -0.40
C SER A 215 -24.48 -0.27 0.61
N THR A 216 -23.96 0.88 0.18
CA THR A 216 -23.20 1.80 1.04
C THR A 216 -24.10 2.51 2.05
N LEU A 217 -25.30 2.93 1.64
CA LEU A 217 -26.32 3.48 2.53
C LEU A 217 -26.81 2.42 3.53
N ALA A 218 -27.05 1.19 3.09
CA ALA A 218 -27.43 0.08 3.94
C ALA A 218 -26.36 -0.20 5.00
N LEU A 219 -25.07 -0.13 4.64
CA LEU A 219 -23.97 -0.24 5.59
C LEU A 219 -23.91 0.94 6.57
N ALA A 220 -24.27 2.15 6.14
CA ALA A 220 -24.35 3.33 6.99
C ALA A 220 -25.49 3.24 8.03
N VAL A 221 -26.64 2.69 7.65
CA VAL A 221 -27.87 2.68 8.48
C VAL A 221 -28.02 1.39 9.31
N LEU A 222 -27.74 0.22 8.72
CA LEU A 222 -28.04 -1.08 9.34
C LEU A 222 -26.94 -1.58 10.28
N VAL A 223 -25.71 -1.05 10.15
CA VAL A 223 -24.57 -1.50 10.95
C VAL A 223 -24.16 -0.39 11.91
N PRO A 224 -24.29 -0.58 13.23
CA PRO A 224 -23.91 0.45 14.19
C PRO A 224 -22.39 0.65 14.18
N GLN A 225 -21.93 1.89 14.05
CA GLN A 225 -20.50 2.21 14.12
C GLN A 225 -19.94 1.89 15.51
N GLN A 226 -18.99 0.96 15.58
CA GLN A 226 -18.45 0.47 16.85
C GLN A 226 -17.23 1.26 17.34
N ARG A 227 -16.51 1.95 16.44
CA ARG A 227 -15.32 2.73 16.80
C ARG A 227 -15.40 4.14 16.25
N ALA A 228 -15.40 5.16 17.11
CA ALA A 228 -15.16 6.56 16.72
C ALA A 228 -13.64 6.86 16.68
N PRO A 229 -13.15 7.74 15.78
CA PRO A 229 -11.74 8.10 15.75
C PRO A 229 -11.43 9.05 16.91
N LYS A 230 -10.33 8.82 17.65
CA LYS A 230 -9.97 9.65 18.82
C LYS A 230 -9.38 11.02 18.47
N VAL A 231 -8.73 11.19 17.31
CA VAL A 231 -7.99 12.43 16.96
C VAL A 231 -8.24 12.85 15.52
N TRP A 232 -7.98 11.98 14.55
CA TRP A 232 -8.26 12.21 13.13
C TRP A 232 -9.01 11.01 12.55
N GLY A 233 -10.16 11.29 11.92
CA GLY A 233 -10.98 10.30 11.23
C GLY A 233 -11.19 10.73 9.79
N VAL A 234 -11.26 9.76 8.88
CA VAL A 234 -11.66 10.02 7.51
C VAL A 234 -13.05 10.69 7.53
N PRO A 235 -13.22 11.87 6.92
CA PRO A 235 -14.54 12.49 6.83
C PRO A 235 -15.43 11.65 5.90
N LEU A 236 -16.74 11.59 6.19
CA LEU A 236 -17.74 10.84 5.40
C LEU A 236 -17.56 9.31 5.33
N VAL A 237 -17.13 8.64 6.40
CA VAL A 237 -17.25 7.16 6.49
C VAL A 237 -18.74 6.79 6.60
N PRO A 238 -19.28 5.87 5.78
CA PRO A 238 -18.60 4.89 4.92
C PRO A 238 -18.42 5.25 3.43
N TRP A 239 -18.93 6.40 2.99
CA TRP A 239 -18.95 6.84 1.59
C TRP A 239 -17.57 7.03 0.96
N LEU A 240 -16.63 7.64 1.69
CA LEU A 240 -15.30 7.94 1.15
C LEU A 240 -14.47 6.65 0.94
N PRO A 241 -14.40 5.71 1.89
CA PRO A 241 -13.79 4.39 1.66
C PRO A 241 -14.49 3.57 0.57
N SER A 242 -15.83 3.57 0.50
CA SER A 242 -16.53 2.80 -0.53
C SER A 242 -16.28 3.37 -1.93
N LEU A 243 -16.20 4.69 -2.07
CA LEU A 243 -15.87 5.34 -3.34
C LEU A 243 -14.45 4.99 -3.77
N SER A 244 -13.51 4.94 -2.82
CA SER A 244 -12.14 4.49 -3.08
C SER A 244 -12.10 3.06 -3.61
N ILE A 245 -12.88 2.13 -3.03
CA ILE A 245 -13.00 0.74 -3.53
C ILE A 245 -13.50 0.74 -4.98
N ALA A 246 -14.59 1.46 -5.26
CA ALA A 246 -15.18 1.52 -6.59
C ALA A 246 -14.22 2.09 -7.63
N MET A 247 -13.56 3.23 -7.33
CA MET A 247 -12.61 3.86 -8.23
C MET A 247 -11.37 3.00 -8.47
N ASN A 248 -10.83 2.37 -7.42
CA ASN A 248 -9.67 1.49 -7.58
C ASN A 248 -10.00 0.26 -8.42
N LEU A 249 -11.18 -0.34 -8.25
CA LEU A 249 -11.65 -1.47 -9.06
C LEU A 249 -11.91 -1.07 -10.51
N PHE A 250 -12.51 0.09 -10.74
CA PHE A 250 -12.75 0.61 -12.09
C PHE A 250 -11.45 0.87 -12.86
N LEU A 251 -10.47 1.51 -12.20
CA LEU A 251 -9.14 1.72 -12.78
C LEU A 251 -8.43 0.39 -13.01
N MET A 252 -8.60 -0.58 -12.10
CA MET A 252 -8.03 -1.90 -12.24
C MET A 252 -8.58 -2.60 -13.49
N GLY A 253 -9.90 -2.62 -13.70
CA GLY A 253 -10.50 -3.25 -14.87
C GLY A 253 -10.33 -2.47 -16.18
N SER A 254 -9.75 -1.27 -16.13
CA SER A 254 -9.30 -0.54 -17.32
C SER A 254 -7.88 -0.94 -17.76
N LEU A 255 -7.15 -1.71 -16.94
CA LEU A 255 -5.82 -2.22 -17.30
C LEU A 255 -5.93 -3.43 -18.23
N GLY A 256 -4.99 -3.54 -19.17
CA GLY A 256 -4.95 -4.67 -20.10
C GLY A 256 -4.74 -6.01 -19.40
N TYR A 257 -5.29 -7.08 -19.98
CA TYR A 257 -5.21 -8.46 -19.47
C TYR A 257 -3.77 -8.93 -19.16
N ALA A 258 -2.78 -8.44 -19.92
CA ALA A 258 -1.38 -8.73 -19.67
C ALA A 258 -0.89 -8.27 -18.27
N ALA A 259 -1.42 -7.16 -17.75
CA ALA A 259 -1.08 -6.67 -16.41
C ALA A 259 -1.55 -7.64 -15.32
N TYR A 260 -2.75 -8.21 -15.50
CA TYR A 260 -3.33 -9.19 -14.58
C TYR A 260 -2.53 -10.49 -14.52
N ILE A 261 -2.12 -11.05 -15.67
CA ILE A 261 -1.28 -12.26 -15.70
C ILE A 261 0.03 -12.00 -14.96
N ARG A 262 0.71 -10.89 -15.27
CA ARG A 262 2.00 -10.55 -14.65
C ARG A 262 1.88 -10.39 -13.14
N PHE A 263 0.83 -9.70 -12.69
CA PHE A 263 0.54 -9.53 -11.27
C PHE A 263 0.24 -10.87 -10.58
N ALA A 264 -0.56 -11.74 -11.22
CA ALA A 264 -0.88 -13.06 -10.70
C ALA A 264 0.37 -13.94 -10.55
N ILE A 265 1.25 -13.96 -11.55
CA ILE A 265 2.52 -14.70 -11.48
C ILE A 265 3.41 -14.15 -10.36
N CYS A 266 3.58 -12.82 -10.28
CA CYS A 266 4.39 -12.20 -9.23
C CYS A 266 3.84 -12.51 -7.83
N THR A 267 2.52 -12.44 -7.65
CA THR A 267 1.85 -12.77 -6.40
C THR A 267 2.02 -14.25 -6.06
N ALA A 268 1.87 -15.14 -7.03
CA ALA A 268 2.08 -16.58 -6.82
C ALA A 268 3.52 -16.88 -6.37
N VAL A 269 4.52 -16.29 -7.01
CA VAL A 269 5.93 -16.42 -6.60
C VAL A 269 6.13 -15.91 -5.18
N MET A 270 5.55 -14.76 -4.82
CA MET A 270 5.63 -14.21 -3.46
C MET A 270 4.96 -15.10 -2.42
N VAL A 271 3.80 -15.68 -2.73
CA VAL A 271 3.09 -16.62 -1.84
C VAL A 271 3.85 -17.93 -1.67
N VAL A 272 4.43 -18.47 -2.75
CA VAL A 272 5.28 -19.66 -2.69
C VAL A 272 6.52 -19.40 -1.85
N TYR A 273 7.19 -18.27 -2.07
CA TYR A 273 8.33 -17.85 -1.25
C TYR A 273 7.94 -17.72 0.23
N TYR A 274 6.80 -17.07 0.52
CA TYR A 274 6.29 -16.92 1.88
C TYR A 274 5.98 -18.29 2.51
N GLY A 275 5.30 -19.19 1.79
CA GLY A 275 4.94 -20.51 2.31
C GLY A 275 6.14 -21.43 2.56
N LEU A 276 7.14 -21.40 1.68
CA LEU A 276 8.32 -22.26 1.83
C LEU A 276 9.31 -21.73 2.87
N PHE A 277 9.64 -20.44 2.82
CA PHE A 277 10.72 -19.87 3.63
C PHE A 277 10.18 -19.12 4.84
N ALA A 278 9.25 -18.18 4.64
CA ALA A 278 8.79 -17.33 5.74
C ALA A 278 7.93 -18.10 6.75
N LEU A 279 7.07 -19.02 6.31
CA LEU A 279 6.21 -19.80 7.21
C LEU A 279 7.03 -20.75 8.08
N HIS A 280 7.99 -21.48 7.50
CA HIS A 280 8.89 -22.34 8.27
C HIS A 280 9.73 -21.53 9.26
N ALA A 281 10.30 -20.41 8.81
CA ALA A 281 11.10 -19.57 9.70
C ALA A 281 10.27 -18.91 10.82
N THR A 282 9.00 -18.54 10.54
CA THR A 282 8.09 -18.00 11.57
C THR A 282 7.64 -19.10 12.54
N TYR A 283 7.39 -20.31 12.05
CA TYR A 283 6.96 -21.47 12.85
C TYR A 283 8.08 -21.96 13.79
N ASP A 284 9.31 -22.07 13.28
CA ASP A 284 10.48 -22.49 14.06
C ASP A 284 10.78 -21.51 15.20
N MET A 285 10.51 -20.21 15.00
CA MET A 285 10.69 -19.17 16.02
C MET A 285 9.62 -19.21 17.10
N ALA A 286 8.33 -19.39 16.73
CA ALA A 286 7.26 -19.55 17.70
C ALA A 286 7.51 -20.77 18.61
N HIS A 287 7.98 -21.88 18.03
CA HIS A 287 8.36 -23.06 18.82
C HIS A 287 9.60 -22.85 19.69
N GLN A 288 10.54 -21.98 19.31
CA GLN A 288 11.66 -21.62 20.18
C GLN A 288 11.21 -20.74 21.35
N GLU A 289 10.38 -19.73 21.12
CA GLU A 289 9.82 -18.91 22.21
C GLU A 289 9.02 -19.75 23.21
N ASP A 290 8.18 -20.67 22.71
CA ASP A 290 7.42 -21.59 23.56
C ASP A 290 8.35 -22.49 24.40
N LYS A 291 9.40 -23.08 23.79
CA LYS A 291 10.40 -23.88 24.51
C LYS A 291 11.20 -23.09 25.54
N PHE A 292 11.53 -21.83 25.25
CA PHE A 292 12.23 -20.94 26.19
C PHE A 292 11.33 -20.48 27.34
N ALA A 293 10.03 -20.32 27.09
CA ALA A 293 9.05 -20.06 28.15
C ALA A 293 8.88 -21.28 29.05
N GLU A 294 8.73 -22.46 28.46
CA GLU A 294 8.59 -23.74 29.17
C GLU A 294 9.84 -24.07 30.01
N SER A 295 11.06 -23.80 29.50
CA SER A 295 12.30 -23.98 30.28
C SER A 295 12.43 -23.00 31.45
N LYS A 296 11.88 -21.79 31.34
CA LYS A 296 11.90 -20.80 32.42
C LYS A 296 10.90 -21.14 33.53
N ASP A 297 9.76 -21.70 33.16
CA ASP A 297 8.78 -22.18 34.12
C ASP A 297 9.31 -23.40 34.88
N ASP A 298 10.06 -24.30 34.21
CA ASP A 298 10.74 -25.43 34.87
C ASP A 298 11.92 -24.99 35.77
N GLU A 299 12.73 -24.00 35.37
CA GLU A 299 13.80 -23.44 36.24
C GLU A 299 13.24 -22.64 37.42
N GLY A 300 12.08 -21.99 37.27
CA GLY A 300 11.41 -21.22 38.33
C GLY A 300 10.70 -22.07 39.39
N VAL A 301 10.49 -23.36 39.13
CA VAL A 301 9.88 -24.32 40.08
C VAL A 301 10.96 -25.12 40.85
N GLY A 302 12.24 -24.98 40.50
CA GLY A 302 13.34 -25.77 41.05
C GLY A 302 14.11 -25.19 42.25
N ASP A 303 13.88 -23.93 42.66
CA ASP A 303 14.59 -23.32 43.80
C ASP A 303 13.59 -22.78 44.84
N GLY A 304 13.12 -23.69 45.68
CA GLY A 304 12.17 -23.42 46.75
C GLY A 304 12.23 -24.51 47.80
N ASP A 305 13.42 -24.75 48.36
CA ASP A 305 13.58 -25.56 49.56
C ASP A 305 13.00 -24.78 50.76
N PRO A 306 11.92 -25.22 51.40
CA PRO A 306 11.26 -24.46 52.46
C PRO A 306 11.68 -25.02 53.81
N ASP A 307 12.89 -24.75 54.30
CA ASP A 307 13.22 -24.94 55.72
C ASP A 307 14.59 -24.33 56.06
N VAL A 308 14.62 -23.11 56.63
CA VAL A 308 15.27 -22.78 57.92
C VAL A 308 14.74 -21.41 58.39
N LEU A 309 14.07 -21.43 59.55
CA LEU A 309 13.42 -20.33 60.27
C LEU A 309 14.36 -19.18 60.72
N PRO A 310 13.82 -17.98 61.02
CA PRO A 310 14.60 -16.85 61.53
C PRO A 310 14.85 -16.98 63.04
N ARG A 311 16.07 -16.64 63.49
CA ARG A 311 16.37 -16.34 64.89
C ARG A 311 17.27 -15.11 64.98
N ASN A 312 16.71 -14.08 65.64
CA ASN A 312 17.27 -12.91 66.32
C ASN A 312 18.59 -12.30 65.83
#